data_AF-A0A434L911-F1
#
_entry.id   AF-A0A434L911-F1
#
_cell.length_a   1.000
_cell.length_b   1.000
_cell.length_c   1.000
_cell.angle_alpha   90.00
_cell.angle_beta   90.00
_cell.angle_gamma   90.00
#
_symmetry.space_group_name_H-M   'P 1'
#
loop_
_entity.id
_entity.type
_entity.pdbx_description
1 polymer ?
#
loop_
_entity_poly.entity_id
_entity_poly.type
_entity_poly.pdbx_seq_one_letter_code
_entity_poly.pdbx_strand_id
1 'polypeptide(L)'
;MLLVDVYLDKSRIQGIGVFAKNHIPRGTLVWKLDPNYDRRIPVETYERETGPIKAYLDRYSYPDRRDPNYIVFEADDARYMNHA
;
A
#
# COMPACT_ATOMS: atom_id res chain seq x y z
N MET A 1 -4.04 -6.84 -0.14
CA MET A 1 -4.28 -7.43 1.19
C MET A 1 -3.10 -8.25 1.73
N LEU A 2 -2.74 -8.03 2.99
CA LEU A 2 -1.76 -8.75 3.78
C LEU A 2 -2.26 -10.18 4.05
N LEU A 3 -1.35 -11.13 3.92
CA LEU A 3 -1.60 -12.57 4.11
C LEU A 3 -1.01 -13.09 5.43
N VAL A 4 -0.48 -12.18 6.25
CA VAL A 4 0.23 -12.47 7.49
C VAL A 4 -0.25 -11.52 8.59
N ASP A 5 -0.14 -11.97 9.84
CA ASP A 5 -0.50 -11.15 10.99
C ASP A 5 0.47 -10.00 11.20
N VAL A 6 -0.06 -8.78 11.24
CA VAL A 6 0.71 -7.56 11.44
C VAL A 6 0.18 -6.70 12.58
N TYR A 7 1.01 -5.78 13.05
CA TYR A 7 0.62 -4.67 13.91
C TYR A 7 1.26 -3.37 13.42
N LEU A 8 0.67 -2.24 13.83
CA LEU A 8 1.17 -0.91 13.53
C LEU A 8 1.89 -0.32 14.76
N ASP A 9 3.02 0.34 14.51
CA ASP A 9 3.74 1.09 15.55
C ASP A 9 4.56 2.22 14.92
N LYS A 10 5.23 3.04 15.74
CA LYS A 10 6.15 4.09 15.28
C LYS A 10 7.32 3.47 14.53
N SER A 11 7.49 3.90 13.28
CA SER A 11 8.63 3.54 12.45
C SER A 11 9.86 4.36 12.85
N ARG A 12 11.04 3.70 12.85
CA ARG A 12 12.33 4.38 13.01
C ARG A 12 12.76 5.15 11.76
N ILE A 13 12.11 4.90 10.61
CA ILE A 13 12.39 5.57 9.33
C ILE A 13 11.50 6.81 9.22
N GLN A 14 10.18 6.62 9.23
CA GLN A 14 9.21 7.72 9.11
C GLN A 14 7.84 7.33 9.67
N GLY A 15 7.30 8.13 10.59
CA GLY A 15 5.89 8.06 10.98
C GLY A 15 5.46 6.68 11.52
N ILE A 16 4.46 6.08 10.88
CA ILE A 16 3.93 4.75 11.22
C ILE A 16 4.57 3.70 10.32
N GLY A 17 4.87 2.54 10.89
CA GLY A 17 5.29 1.34 10.16
C GLY A 17 4.34 0.18 10.41
N VAL A 18 4.38 -0.80 9.51
CA VAL A 18 3.74 -2.11 9.67
C VAL A 18 4.79 -3.16 10.00
N PHE A 19 4.51 -4.00 11.00
CA PHE A 19 5.45 -4.98 11.55
C PHE A 19 4.79 -6.35 11.61
N ALA A 20 5.53 -7.40 11.26
CA ALA A 20 5.04 -8.77 11.38
C ALA A 20 4.97 -9.17 12.87
N LYS A 21 3.86 -9.80 13.28
CA LYS A 21 3.73 -10.36 14.64
C LYS A 21 4.61 -11.58 14.85
N ASN A 22 4.88 -12.32 13.78
CA ASN A 22 5.58 -13.60 13.80
C ASN A 22 6.76 -13.58 12.82
N HIS A 23 7.72 -14.49 13.01
CA HIS A 23 8.79 -14.71 12.04
C HIS A 23 8.22 -15.16 10.68
N ILE A 24 8.69 -14.53 9.60
CA ILE A 24 8.28 -14.83 8.21
C ILE A 24 9.48 -15.41 7.46
N PRO A 25 9.44 -16.67 7.00
CA PRO A 25 10.50 -17.27 6.20
C PRO A 25 10.75 -16.51 4.89
N ARG A 26 12.01 -16.49 4.43
CA ARG A 26 12.37 -15.92 3.11
C ARG A 26 11.55 -16.58 2.00
N GLY A 27 11.03 -15.76 1.08
CA GLY A 27 10.23 -16.21 -0.07
C GLY A 27 8.74 -16.34 0.22
N THR A 28 8.30 -16.08 1.46
CA THR A 28 6.87 -16.05 1.81
C THR A 28 6.17 -14.89 1.11
N LEU A 29 5.04 -15.16 0.47
CA LEU A 29 4.16 -14.12 -0.06
C LEU A 29 3.43 -13.45 1.11
N VAL A 30 3.72 -12.17 1.36
CA VAL A 30 3.16 -11.43 2.51
C VAL A 30 1.97 -10.56 2.16
N TRP A 31 1.81 -10.20 0.88
CA TRP A 31 0.72 -9.36 0.39
C TRP A 31 0.33 -9.76 -1.02
N LYS A 32 -0.96 -9.65 -1.33
CA LYS A 32 -1.51 -9.86 -2.66
C LYS A 32 -2.65 -8.89 -2.91
N LEU A 33 -2.67 -8.29 -4.10
CA LEU A 33 -3.78 -7.46 -4.56
C LEU A 33 -5.08 -8.29 -4.55
N ASP A 34 -6.08 -7.82 -3.83
CA ASP A 34 -7.43 -8.38 -3.84
C ASP A 34 -8.40 -7.40 -4.50
N PRO A 35 -8.89 -7.67 -5.73
CA PRO A 35 -9.79 -6.77 -6.45
C PRO A 35 -11.11 -6.46 -5.75
N ASN A 36 -11.50 -7.24 -4.73
CA ASN A 36 -12.71 -6.98 -3.96
C ASN A 36 -12.52 -5.87 -2.91
N TYR A 37 -11.28 -5.59 -2.51
CA TYR A 37 -10.96 -4.66 -1.42
C TYR A 37 -10.01 -3.55 -1.88
N ASP A 38 -8.91 -3.93 -2.53
CA ASP A 38 -7.94 -3.01 -3.10
C ASP A 38 -8.49 -2.35 -4.37
N ARG A 39 -8.10 -1.10 -4.61
CA ARG A 39 -8.59 -0.32 -5.76
C ARG A 39 -7.48 -0.13 -6.78
N ARG A 40 -7.74 -0.51 -8.03
CA ARG A 40 -6.98 -0.03 -9.18
C ARG A 40 -7.65 1.25 -9.68
N ILE A 41 -6.97 2.38 -9.57
CA ILE A 41 -7.50 3.69 -9.96
C ILE A 41 -6.81 4.11 -11.26
N PRO A 42 -7.56 4.49 -12.31
CA PRO A 42 -6.95 5.01 -13.53
C PRO A 42 -6.06 6.22 -13.24
N VAL A 43 -4.88 6.29 -13.85
CA VAL A 43 -3.93 7.40 -13.68
C VAL A 43 -4.59 8.74 -14.03
N GLU A 44 -5.38 8.81 -15.10
CA GLU A 44 -6.12 10.03 -15.45
C GLU A 44 -7.05 10.52 -14.32
N THR A 45 -7.70 9.59 -13.60
CA THR A 45 -8.54 9.95 -12.46
C THR A 45 -7.68 10.51 -11.34
N TYR A 46 -6.59 9.82 -11.00
CA TYR A 46 -5.64 10.25 -9.97
C TYR A 46 -4.98 11.61 -10.27
N GLU A 47 -4.56 11.87 -11.51
CA GLU A 47 -3.91 13.14 -11.90
C GLU A 47 -4.87 14.33 -11.89
N ARG A 48 -6.18 14.08 -12.00
CA ARG A 48 -7.21 15.12 -11.86
C ARG A 48 -7.51 15.48 -10.40
N GLU A 49 -7.14 14.61 -9.45
CA GLU A 49 -7.37 14.89 -8.04
C GLU A 49 -6.51 16.05 -7.55
N THR A 50 -7.02 16.81 -6.59
CA THR A 50 -6.30 17.93 -5.98
C THR A 50 -6.49 17.94 -4.46
N GLY A 51 -5.65 18.74 -3.77
CA GLY A 51 -5.79 18.96 -2.33
C GLY A 51 -5.65 17.69 -1.49
N PRO A 52 -6.46 17.53 -0.42
CA PRO A 52 -6.31 16.42 0.53
C PRO A 52 -6.44 15.02 -0.08
N ILE A 53 -7.28 14.85 -1.11
CA ILE A 53 -7.47 13.55 -1.78
C ILE A 53 -6.20 13.16 -2.53
N LYS A 54 -5.64 14.08 -3.32
CA LYS A 54 -4.38 13.86 -4.04
C LYS A 54 -3.25 13.53 -3.06
N ALA A 55 -3.10 14.31 -2.00
CA ALA A 55 -2.08 14.07 -0.97
C ALA A 55 -2.22 12.69 -0.29
N TYR A 56 -3.46 12.21 -0.10
CA TYR A 56 -3.71 10.89 0.45
C TYR A 56 -3.34 9.77 -0.53
N LEU A 57 -3.72 9.92 -1.81
CA LEU A 57 -3.36 8.97 -2.86
C LEU A 57 -1.84 8.93 -3.09
N ASP A 58 -1.17 10.08 -3.10
CA ASP A 58 0.29 10.20 -3.21
C ASP A 58 1.02 9.43 -2.11
N ARG A 59 0.44 9.40 -0.91
CA ARG A 59 1.03 8.74 0.26
C ARG A 59 0.77 7.25 0.31
N TYR A 60 -0.40 6.79 -0.14
CA TYR A 60 -0.88 5.43 0.12
C TYR A 60 -1.18 4.61 -1.15
N SER A 61 -0.73 5.10 -2.30
CA SER A 61 -0.85 4.39 -3.56
C SER A 61 0.51 4.27 -4.26
N TYR A 62 0.62 3.33 -5.19
CA TYR A 62 1.81 3.17 -6.04
C TYR A 62 1.42 2.81 -7.47
N PRO A 63 2.31 3.03 -8.47
CA PRO A 63 2.05 2.64 -9.84
C PRO A 63 1.84 1.13 -9.98
N ASP A 64 0.81 0.71 -10.70
CA ASP A 64 0.62 -0.71 -11.00
C ASP A 64 1.76 -1.19 -11.90
N ARG A 65 2.53 -2.15 -11.39
CA ARG A 65 3.70 -2.71 -12.09
C ARG A 65 3.35 -3.51 -13.34
N ARG A 66 2.08 -3.91 -13.49
CA ARG A 66 1.59 -4.71 -14.63
C ARG A 66 0.95 -3.86 -15.73
N ASP A 67 0.49 -2.67 -15.38
CA ASP A 67 -0.26 -1.81 -16.30
C ASP A 67 -0.09 -0.35 -15.90
N PRO A 68 0.72 0.43 -16.64
CA PRO A 68 1.09 1.80 -16.26
C PRO A 68 -0.10 2.77 -16.30
N ASN A 69 -1.27 2.37 -16.79
CA ASN A 69 -2.46 3.22 -16.82
C ASN A 69 -3.19 3.27 -15.47
N TYR A 70 -2.72 2.54 -14.45
CA TYR A 70 -3.34 2.48 -13.14
C TYR A 70 -2.34 2.70 -12.00
N ILE A 71 -2.86 3.25 -10.91
CA ILE A 71 -2.25 3.15 -9.58
C ILE A 71 -3.01 2.10 -8.76
N VAL A 72 -2.33 1.48 -7.81
CA VAL A 72 -2.91 0.59 -6.81
C VAL A 72 -3.02 1.36 -5.51
N PHE A 73 -4.24 1.46 -4.98
CA PHE A 73 -4.54 1.93 -3.65
C PHE A 73 -4.87 0.74 -2.76
N GLU A 74 -4.06 0.54 -1.72
CA GLU A 74 -4.19 -0.57 -0.79
C GLU A 74 -5.21 -0.25 0.30
N ALA A 75 -6.15 -1.17 0.52
CA ALA A 75 -7.24 -0.97 1.47
C ALA A 75 -6.87 -1.31 2.92
N ASP A 76 -5.73 -1.96 3.14
CA ASP A 76 -5.31 -2.48 4.43
C ASP A 76 -4.02 -1.84 4.95
N ASP A 77 -3.45 -2.43 6.01
CA ASP A 77 -2.28 -1.91 6.72
C ASP A 77 -0.98 -1.97 5.90
N ALA A 78 -0.98 -2.60 4.72
CA ALA A 78 0.17 -2.60 3.81
C ALA A 78 0.58 -1.20 3.37
N ARG A 79 -0.37 -0.25 3.35
CA ARG A 79 -0.12 1.17 3.07
C ARG A 79 0.86 1.84 4.06
N TYR A 80 1.17 1.19 5.20
CA TYR A 80 2.18 1.64 6.15
C TYR A 80 3.54 0.94 5.98
N MET A 81 3.75 0.17 4.91
CA MET A 81 5.08 -0.29 4.52
C MET A 81 5.93 0.91 4.09
N ASN A 82 7.00 1.17 4.85
CA ASN A 82 7.93 2.23 4.51
C ASN A 82 8.93 1.75 3.45
N HIS A 83 9.38 2.69 2.62
CA HIS A 83 10.54 2.48 1.76
C HIS A 83 11.82 2.49 2.61
N ALA A 84 12.77 1.61 2.30
CA ALA A 84 14.07 1.50 2.95
C ALA A 84 15.18 1.39 1.90
#